data_AF-A0A7S2QLP6-F1
#
_entry.id   AF-A0A7S2QLP6-F1
#
_cell.length_a   1.000
_cell.length_b   1.000
_cell.length_c   1.000
_cell.angle_alpha   90.00
_cell.angle_beta   90.00
_cell.angle_gamma   90.00
#
_symmetry.space_group_name_H-M   'P 1'
#
loop_
_entity.id
_entity.type
_entity.pdbx_description
1 polymer ?
#
loop_
_entity_poly.entity_id
_entity_poly.type
_entity_poly.pdbx_seq_one_letter_code
_entity_poly.pdbx_strand_id
1 'polypeptide(L)'
;SSHLRSSRRDNESGRQVLVPGSRSSPMAAIAALAALVVTCVPFAAVGRDSVHEMAYSEQEAVMFAYVSTAAYCDNVDDDWDCGVSCENTPGMTCVEKASNESVDVHAFVGRLKGECVLAFRGTDSPAGFREDAKDNGPPILLPGCEHAGSPCKVAAGFGEQYASIAEKVRALLQEHGCKSDKPLMLTGHSMGAALVALAVWDLASRGHTISKAYTFGQPRVGDPVFQGAFEAIAKDVPYFRVTRGDDPFVYSPKHLVHVGTHIAYAGAVAQGHQLCDNSSTYPACANDMPASEINKLTVRCSVPQKCGHFLYMHDTKQGLMSDDSCSGPVVRSALREIAAHRRFDVRSHRATDDVHFMQIVATGGDDEARR
;
A
#
# COMPACT_ATOMS: atom_id res chain seq x y z
N SER A 1 -41.52 -55.65 -28.59
CA SER A 1 -41.66 -57.10 -28.80
C SER A 1 -40.77 -57.50 -29.97
N SER A 2 -39.63 -58.17 -29.74
CA SER A 2 -39.46 -59.65 -29.86
C SER A 2 -39.57 -60.14 -31.32
N HIS A 3 -38.64 -60.93 -31.90
CA HIS A 3 -37.52 -61.69 -31.35
C HIS A 3 -36.52 -62.14 -32.46
N LEU A 4 -35.26 -62.43 -32.07
CA LEU A 4 -34.38 -63.56 -32.49
C LEU A 4 -34.40 -64.06 -33.95
N ARG A 5 -33.29 -63.92 -34.70
CA ARG A 5 -32.14 -64.88 -34.84
C ARG A 5 -32.39 -66.17 -35.64
N SER A 6 -31.71 -66.30 -36.78
CA SER A 6 -30.97 -67.47 -37.32
C SER A 6 -30.30 -67.02 -38.64
N SER A 7 -29.22 -67.57 -39.21
CA SER A 7 -28.45 -68.80 -38.95
C SER A 7 -27.13 -68.76 -39.74
N ARG A 8 -26.03 -69.37 -39.23
CA ARG A 8 -25.01 -70.16 -40.00
C ARG A 8 -24.17 -69.42 -41.09
N ARG A 9 -22.98 -69.87 -41.55
CA ARG A 9 -22.01 -70.96 -41.26
C ARG A 9 -20.64 -70.52 -41.86
N ASP A 10 -19.51 -70.69 -41.17
CA ASP A 10 -18.45 -71.72 -41.34
C ASP A 10 -17.36 -71.42 -42.40
N ASN A 11 -16.12 -71.83 -42.06
CA ASN A 11 -14.98 -72.17 -42.94
C ASN A 11 -14.28 -71.03 -43.73
N GLU A 12 -12.96 -71.08 -43.99
CA GLU A 12 -11.89 -72.04 -43.62
C GLU A 12 -10.49 -71.42 -43.78
N SER A 13 -9.46 -72.06 -43.21
CA SER A 13 -8.05 -72.12 -43.70
C SER A 13 -7.27 -70.81 -43.94
N GLY A 14 -6.01 -70.63 -43.52
CA GLY A 14 -5.05 -71.56 -42.93
C GLY A 14 -3.67 -71.44 -43.59
N ARG A 15 -2.63 -71.05 -42.82
CA ARG A 15 -1.24 -71.38 -43.17
C ARG A 15 -0.28 -71.26 -41.97
N GLN A 16 0.55 -72.28 -41.78
CA GLN A 16 1.61 -72.36 -40.77
C GLN A 16 2.98 -72.12 -41.42
N VAL A 17 3.95 -71.59 -40.65
CA VAL A 17 5.41 -71.84 -40.82
C VAL A 17 6.06 -71.97 -39.42
N LEU A 18 7.11 -72.79 -39.29
CA LEU A 18 7.67 -73.42 -38.07
C LEU A 18 9.23 -73.58 -38.17
N VAL A 19 10.03 -74.01 -37.17
CA VAL A 19 9.72 -74.66 -35.87
C VAL A 19 10.27 -73.97 -34.60
N PRO A 20 11.60 -73.83 -34.31
CA PRO A 20 12.05 -73.84 -32.90
C PRO A 20 13.00 -72.70 -32.49
N GLY A 21 13.28 -72.39 -31.22
CA GLY A 21 13.04 -73.02 -29.92
C GLY A 21 13.87 -72.26 -28.84
N SER A 22 13.86 -72.55 -27.55
CA SER A 22 13.19 -73.63 -26.81
C SER A 22 13.14 -73.35 -25.28
N ARG A 23 11.96 -73.56 -24.66
CA ARG A 23 11.71 -74.03 -23.26
C ARG A 23 12.23 -73.12 -22.10
N SER A 24 11.54 -72.99 -20.96
CA SER A 24 10.62 -73.91 -20.28
C SER A 24 9.47 -73.23 -19.51
N SER A 25 8.30 -73.87 -19.51
CA SER A 25 7.07 -73.58 -18.73
C SER A 25 7.10 -74.27 -17.33
N PRO A 26 6.00 -74.40 -16.54
CA PRO A 26 4.67 -73.75 -16.56
C PRO A 26 4.16 -73.26 -15.18
N MET A 27 3.03 -72.56 -15.14
CA MET A 27 1.82 -72.88 -14.33
C MET A 27 0.76 -71.76 -14.52
N ALA A 28 -0.52 -72.12 -14.42
CA ALA A 28 -1.63 -71.23 -14.79
C ALA A 28 -2.21 -70.47 -13.59
N ALA A 29 -2.68 -69.24 -13.83
CA ALA A 29 -3.65 -68.56 -12.97
C ALA A 29 -4.55 -67.62 -13.79
N ILE A 30 -5.86 -67.69 -13.52
CA ILE A 30 -6.90 -66.82 -14.05
C ILE A 30 -7.09 -65.66 -13.06
N ALA A 31 -7.15 -64.40 -13.51
CA ALA A 31 -8.10 -63.38 -13.01
C ALA A 31 -7.83 -61.96 -13.55
N ALA A 32 -8.93 -61.26 -13.84
CA ALA A 32 -9.15 -59.81 -13.74
C ALA A 32 -8.07 -58.83 -14.28
N LEU A 33 -8.35 -58.23 -15.44
CA LEU A 33 -8.03 -56.80 -15.63
C LEU A 33 -8.90 -56.00 -14.64
N ALA A 34 -8.31 -55.55 -13.54
CA ALA A 34 -8.88 -54.46 -12.77
C ALA A 34 -8.71 -53.17 -13.59
N ALA A 35 -9.81 -52.67 -14.16
CA ALA A 35 -9.83 -51.30 -14.65
C ALA A 35 -9.55 -50.37 -13.47
N LEU A 36 -8.55 -49.47 -13.59
CA LEU A 36 -8.44 -48.34 -12.68
C LEU A 36 -9.67 -47.45 -12.91
N VAL A 37 -10.73 -47.70 -12.15
CA VAL A 37 -11.73 -46.68 -11.88
C VAL A 37 -10.99 -45.62 -11.08
N VAL A 38 -10.60 -44.53 -11.75
CA VAL A 38 -10.22 -43.29 -11.07
C VAL A 38 -11.51 -42.78 -10.42
N THR A 39 -11.79 -43.28 -9.22
CA THR A 39 -12.80 -42.70 -8.35
C THR A 39 -12.32 -41.28 -8.08
N CYS A 40 -13.07 -40.30 -8.60
CA CYS A 40 -12.93 -38.92 -8.17
C CYS A 40 -13.39 -38.89 -6.71
N VAL A 41 -12.46 -39.18 -5.79
CA VAL A 41 -12.65 -38.97 -4.36
C VAL A 41 -12.93 -37.48 -4.23
N PRO A 42 -14.12 -37.06 -3.79
CA PRO A 42 -14.36 -35.65 -3.54
C PRO A 42 -13.31 -35.23 -2.53
N PHE A 43 -12.54 -34.18 -2.87
CA PHE A 43 -11.61 -33.57 -1.92
C PHE A 43 -12.42 -33.27 -0.66
N ALA A 44 -12.21 -34.06 0.40
CA ALA A 44 -12.84 -33.81 1.67
C ALA A 44 -12.44 -32.39 2.05
N ALA A 45 -13.43 -31.54 2.33
CA ALA A 45 -13.19 -30.14 2.60
C ALA A 45 -12.25 -30.03 3.80
N VAL A 46 -10.97 -29.79 3.51
CA VAL A 46 -9.99 -29.37 4.50
C VAL A 46 -10.58 -28.10 5.10
N GLY A 47 -10.84 -28.14 6.41
CA GLY A 47 -11.33 -26.96 7.12
C GLY A 47 -10.39 -25.81 6.82
N ARG A 48 -10.91 -24.75 6.20
CA ARG A 48 -10.16 -23.50 6.10
C ARG A 48 -10.07 -22.93 7.49
N ASP A 49 -8.95 -23.13 8.16
CA ASP A 49 -8.52 -22.26 9.25
C ASP A 49 -8.26 -20.88 8.63
N SER A 50 -9.31 -20.06 8.60
CA SER A 50 -9.42 -18.82 7.83
C SER A 50 -8.66 -17.66 8.47
N VAL A 51 -7.42 -17.90 8.88
CA VAL A 51 -6.56 -16.96 9.62
C VAL A 51 -5.17 -16.79 8.97
N HIS A 52 -4.87 -17.55 7.92
CA HIS A 52 -3.57 -17.49 7.21
C HIS A 52 -3.55 -16.56 5.98
N GLU A 53 -4.68 -15.94 5.63
CA GLU A 53 -4.86 -15.22 4.35
C GLU A 53 -4.79 -13.68 4.47
N MET A 54 -4.63 -13.14 5.69
CA MET A 54 -4.38 -11.72 5.97
C MET A 54 -3.02 -11.48 6.64
N ALA A 55 -1.96 -12.09 6.12
CA ALA A 55 -0.60 -11.91 6.64
C ALA A 55 -0.04 -10.51 6.30
N TYR A 56 0.56 -9.85 7.29
CA TYR A 56 1.31 -8.61 7.08
C TYR A 56 2.53 -8.85 6.17
N SER A 57 2.77 -7.93 5.23
CA SER A 57 3.95 -7.95 4.37
C SER A 57 4.79 -6.68 4.56
N GLU A 58 6.02 -6.85 5.05
CA GLU A 58 6.98 -5.77 5.19
C GLU A 58 7.34 -5.14 3.83
N GLN A 59 7.40 -5.93 2.76
CA GLN A 59 7.63 -5.43 1.41
C GLN A 59 6.47 -4.54 0.91
N GLU A 60 5.23 -4.90 1.23
CA GLU A 60 4.09 -4.03 0.96
C GLU A 60 4.12 -2.78 1.84
N ALA A 61 4.48 -2.89 3.11
CA ALA A 61 4.62 -1.75 4.00
C ALA A 61 5.66 -0.74 3.50
N VAL A 62 6.80 -1.18 2.95
CA VAL A 62 7.79 -0.30 2.29
C VAL A 62 7.18 0.42 1.09
N MET A 63 6.45 -0.30 0.22
CA MET A 63 5.75 0.30 -0.93
C MET A 63 4.72 1.34 -0.46
N PHE A 64 3.88 1.01 0.52
CA PHE A 64 2.86 1.92 1.06
C PHE A 64 3.46 3.12 1.80
N ALA A 65 4.63 2.97 2.43
CA ALA A 65 5.36 4.08 3.01
C ALA A 65 5.89 5.04 1.92
N TYR A 66 6.34 4.54 0.77
CA TYR A 66 6.64 5.42 -0.37
C TYR A 66 5.39 6.11 -0.93
N VAL A 67 4.28 5.40 -1.13
CA VAL A 67 3.00 5.99 -1.59
C VAL A 67 2.48 7.05 -0.60
N SER A 68 2.55 6.78 0.71
CA SER A 68 2.23 7.75 1.76
C SER A 68 3.17 8.96 1.76
N THR A 69 4.45 8.77 1.41
CA THR A 69 5.42 9.87 1.29
C THR A 69 5.13 10.70 0.03
N ALA A 70 4.71 10.08 -1.08
CA ALA A 70 4.29 10.81 -2.28
C ALA A 70 3.14 11.80 -2.00
N ALA A 71 2.24 11.48 -1.06
CA ALA A 71 1.13 12.39 -0.71
C ALA A 71 1.58 13.75 -0.14
N TYR A 72 2.85 13.89 0.26
CA TYR A 72 3.48 15.16 0.66
C TYR A 72 3.92 16.05 -0.49
N CYS A 73 3.91 15.55 -1.73
CA CYS A 73 4.57 16.18 -2.86
C CYS A 73 3.60 16.95 -3.76
N ASP A 74 3.88 18.23 -3.99
CA ASP A 74 3.06 19.09 -4.84
C ASP A 74 2.98 18.62 -6.29
N ASN A 75 4.04 17.96 -6.79
CA ASN A 75 4.18 17.45 -8.15
C ASN A 75 3.70 15.99 -8.31
N VAL A 76 2.65 15.60 -7.59
CA VAL A 76 1.96 14.33 -7.79
C VAL A 76 0.83 14.50 -8.79
N ASP A 77 1.09 14.01 -10.00
CA ASP A 77 0.22 13.96 -11.17
C ASP A 77 0.54 12.72 -12.03
N ASP A 78 -0.01 12.65 -13.24
CA ASP A 78 0.13 11.54 -14.18
C ASP A 78 1.57 11.27 -14.68
N ASP A 79 2.49 12.23 -14.59
CA ASP A 79 3.91 11.99 -14.93
C ASP A 79 4.65 11.19 -13.84
N TRP A 80 4.09 11.17 -12.61
CA TRP A 80 4.61 10.44 -11.44
C TRP A 80 6.12 10.67 -11.21
N ASP A 81 6.55 11.94 -11.12
CA ASP A 81 7.95 12.36 -10.92
C ASP A 81 8.17 13.09 -9.58
N CYS A 82 7.71 12.47 -8.49
CA CYS A 82 7.81 12.97 -7.11
C CYS A 82 9.08 12.50 -6.36
N GLY A 83 10.19 12.31 -7.08
CA GLY A 83 11.45 11.84 -6.50
C GLY A 83 11.42 10.41 -5.98
N VAL A 84 12.12 10.14 -4.88
CA VAL A 84 12.40 8.76 -4.40
C VAL A 84 11.13 7.94 -4.16
N SER A 85 10.04 8.59 -3.77
CA SER A 85 8.73 7.96 -3.57
C SER A 85 8.19 7.38 -4.88
N CYS A 86 8.22 8.17 -5.95
CA CYS A 86 7.75 7.77 -7.27
C CYS A 86 8.70 6.77 -7.95
N GLU A 87 10.03 6.98 -7.82
CA GLU A 87 11.05 6.05 -8.35
C GLU A 87 10.92 4.63 -7.76
N ASN A 88 10.50 4.50 -6.50
CA ASN A 88 10.30 3.22 -5.82
C ASN A 88 8.85 2.68 -5.92
N THR A 89 7.94 3.40 -6.57
CA THR A 89 6.55 2.96 -6.82
C THR A 89 6.17 3.05 -8.31
N PRO A 90 6.98 2.46 -9.23
CA PRO A 90 6.76 2.60 -10.66
C PRO A 90 5.45 1.94 -11.12
N GLY A 91 4.82 2.55 -12.13
CA GLY A 91 3.55 2.07 -12.69
C GLY A 91 2.31 2.54 -11.93
N MET A 92 2.41 3.67 -11.22
CA MET A 92 1.24 4.48 -10.89
C MET A 92 0.78 5.24 -12.15
N THR A 93 -0.54 5.32 -12.38
CA THR A 93 -1.17 6.09 -13.46
C THR A 93 -2.50 6.66 -13.02
N CYS A 94 -3.09 7.58 -13.79
CA CYS A 94 -4.39 8.20 -13.51
C CYS A 94 -4.40 8.87 -12.13
N VAL A 95 -3.45 9.78 -11.91
CA VAL A 95 -3.17 10.38 -10.60
C VAL A 95 -3.81 11.75 -10.50
N GLU A 96 -4.70 11.92 -9.51
CA GLU A 96 -5.47 13.14 -9.35
C GLU A 96 -5.62 13.54 -7.87
N LYS A 97 -5.38 14.82 -7.58
CA LYS A 97 -5.32 15.35 -6.21
C LYS A 97 -6.68 15.85 -5.71
N ALA A 98 -7.06 15.38 -4.52
CA ALA A 98 -8.09 16.00 -3.70
C ALA A 98 -7.43 16.87 -2.62
N SER A 99 -7.94 18.08 -2.41
CA SER A 99 -7.46 18.95 -1.33
C SER A 99 -8.58 19.88 -0.88
N ASN A 100 -8.45 20.38 0.35
CA ASN A 100 -9.16 21.54 0.86
C ASN A 100 -8.19 22.39 1.70
N GLU A 101 -7.63 23.40 1.05
CA GLU A 101 -6.63 24.34 1.61
C GLU A 101 -7.11 25.03 2.90
N SER A 102 -8.42 25.16 3.10
CA SER A 102 -9.02 25.86 4.25
C SER A 102 -8.78 25.15 5.59
N VAL A 103 -8.49 23.83 5.55
CA VAL A 103 -8.20 22.98 6.72
C VAL A 103 -6.96 22.10 6.49
N ASP A 104 -6.13 22.49 5.52
CA ASP A 104 -4.87 21.85 5.11
C ASP A 104 -4.93 20.31 4.96
N VAL A 105 -6.03 19.81 4.37
CA VAL A 105 -6.19 18.39 4.08
C VAL A 105 -5.94 18.09 2.61
N HIS A 106 -5.09 17.10 2.35
CA HIS A 106 -4.63 16.72 1.01
C HIS A 106 -4.63 15.20 0.84
N ALA A 107 -4.97 14.77 -0.37
CA ALA A 107 -4.99 13.38 -0.77
C ALA A 107 -4.77 13.26 -2.29
N PHE A 108 -4.46 12.06 -2.77
CA PHE A 108 -4.59 11.73 -4.18
C PHE A 108 -5.28 10.38 -4.38
N VAL A 109 -5.97 10.26 -5.50
CA VAL A 109 -6.42 8.99 -6.08
C VAL A 109 -5.48 8.63 -7.22
N GLY A 110 -5.14 7.36 -7.36
CA GLY A 110 -4.28 6.84 -8.41
C GLY A 110 -4.57 5.37 -8.74
N ARG A 111 -3.86 4.82 -9.71
CA ARG A 111 -3.91 3.39 -10.06
C ARG A 111 -2.52 2.78 -10.05
N LEU A 112 -2.24 1.86 -9.13
CA LEU A 112 -0.96 1.15 -9.04
C LEU A 112 -1.19 -0.31 -9.42
N LYS A 113 -0.50 -0.80 -10.47
CA LYS A 113 -0.61 -2.19 -10.97
C LYS A 113 -2.05 -2.63 -11.29
N GLY A 114 -2.95 -1.68 -11.57
CA GLY A 114 -4.36 -1.92 -11.91
C GLY A 114 -5.35 -1.79 -10.75
N GLU A 115 -4.89 -1.89 -9.49
CA GLU A 115 -5.70 -1.58 -8.30
C GLU A 115 -5.79 -0.06 -8.10
N CYS A 116 -6.88 0.41 -7.50
CA CYS A 116 -6.99 1.81 -7.12
C CYS A 116 -6.20 2.09 -5.84
N VAL A 117 -5.68 3.30 -5.71
CA VAL A 117 -4.96 3.79 -4.54
C VAL A 117 -5.59 5.09 -4.08
N LEU A 118 -5.85 5.22 -2.78
CA LEU A 118 -6.18 6.48 -2.12
C LEU A 118 -5.13 6.73 -1.03
N ALA A 119 -4.39 7.83 -1.14
CA ALA A 119 -3.37 8.22 -0.18
C ALA A 119 -3.69 9.59 0.42
N PHE A 120 -3.61 9.73 1.75
CA PHE A 120 -3.78 11.00 2.46
C PHE A 120 -2.43 11.54 2.98
N ARG A 121 -2.19 12.84 2.79
CA ARG A 121 -1.04 13.53 3.41
C ARG A 121 -1.25 13.63 4.92
N GLY A 122 -0.15 13.61 5.66
CA GLY A 122 -0.15 14.07 7.05
C GLY A 122 0.05 15.57 7.16
N THR A 123 0.45 16.01 8.36
CA THR A 123 0.83 17.39 8.64
C THR A 123 2.34 17.57 8.45
N ASP A 124 2.75 18.64 7.77
CA ASP A 124 4.16 18.81 7.34
C ASP A 124 5.05 19.39 8.45
N SER A 125 4.48 19.75 9.61
CA SER A 125 5.24 20.26 10.74
C SER A 125 4.91 19.57 12.09
N PRO A 126 5.93 19.20 12.89
CA PRO A 126 5.78 18.80 14.30
C PRO A 126 5.32 19.95 15.22
N ALA A 127 5.13 21.15 14.68
CA ALA A 127 4.41 22.24 15.33
C ALA A 127 2.89 22.09 15.11
N GLY A 128 2.45 21.82 13.87
CA GLY A 128 1.06 21.54 13.52
C GLY A 128 0.42 20.48 14.42
N PHE A 129 1.05 19.31 14.58
CA PHE A 129 0.53 18.27 15.50
C PHE A 129 0.38 18.74 16.97
N ARG A 130 1.18 19.73 17.41
CA ARG A 130 1.06 20.34 18.75
C ARG A 130 0.04 21.48 18.80
N GLU A 131 -0.18 22.18 17.70
CA GLU A 131 -1.18 23.24 17.56
C GLU A 131 -2.59 22.69 17.23
N ASP A 132 -2.69 21.46 16.74
CA ASP A 132 -3.91 20.62 16.66
C ASP A 132 -4.39 20.16 18.05
N ALA A 133 -4.48 21.11 18.98
CA ALA A 133 -5.19 21.00 20.24
C ALA A 133 -6.68 20.58 20.04
N LYS A 134 -7.22 20.74 18.82
CA LYS A 134 -8.52 20.20 18.38
C LYS A 134 -8.65 18.69 18.62
N ASP A 135 -7.64 17.88 18.33
CA ASP A 135 -7.70 16.43 18.52
C ASP A 135 -7.55 16.02 19.99
N ASN A 136 -7.07 16.92 20.84
CA ASN A 136 -7.15 16.78 22.30
C ASN A 136 -8.45 17.38 22.89
N GLY A 137 -9.30 18.00 22.07
CA GLY A 137 -10.62 18.49 22.43
C GLY A 137 -11.66 17.38 22.62
N PRO A 138 -12.92 17.73 22.95
CA PRO A 138 -14.00 16.76 23.04
C PRO A 138 -14.30 16.15 21.66
N PRO A 139 -14.45 14.82 21.53
CA PRO A 139 -14.67 14.18 20.24
C PRO A 139 -16.09 14.46 19.72
N ILE A 140 -16.19 14.63 18.41
CA ILE A 140 -17.42 14.99 17.69
C ILE A 140 -18.13 13.73 17.15
N LEU A 141 -19.42 13.84 16.87
CA LEU A 141 -20.19 12.76 16.24
C LEU A 141 -19.70 12.52 14.81
N LEU A 142 -19.51 11.26 14.42
CA LEU A 142 -19.30 10.86 13.03
C LEU A 142 -20.68 10.57 12.38
N PRO A 143 -21.17 11.40 11.43
CA PRO A 143 -22.53 11.25 10.89
C PRO A 143 -22.75 9.89 10.20
N GLY A 144 -23.85 9.22 10.55
CA GLY A 144 -24.18 7.90 10.01
C GLY A 144 -23.42 6.72 10.62
N CYS A 145 -22.50 6.97 11.56
CA CYS A 145 -21.81 5.91 12.29
C CYS A 145 -22.53 5.59 13.60
N GLU A 146 -22.91 4.34 13.77
CA GLU A 146 -23.42 3.78 15.02
C GLU A 146 -22.88 2.37 15.27
N HIS A 147 -22.77 1.99 16.54
CA HIS A 147 -22.51 0.62 16.96
C HIS A 147 -23.27 0.33 18.25
N ALA A 148 -23.85 -0.87 18.36
CA ALA A 148 -24.65 -1.30 19.53
C ALA A 148 -25.72 -0.27 20.00
N GLY A 149 -26.33 0.47 19.06
CA GLY A 149 -27.35 1.49 19.36
C GLY A 149 -26.81 2.80 19.92
N SER A 150 -25.50 3.03 19.88
CA SER A 150 -24.86 4.30 20.24
C SER A 150 -24.19 4.94 19.01
N PRO A 151 -24.22 6.28 18.87
CA PRO A 151 -23.54 6.96 17.77
C PRO A 151 -22.02 7.04 18.04
N CYS A 152 -21.22 6.84 17.00
CA CYS A 152 -19.76 6.91 17.09
C CYS A 152 -19.26 8.34 17.32
N LYS A 153 -18.10 8.47 17.99
CA LYS A 153 -17.38 9.75 18.06
C LYS A 153 -15.93 9.62 17.62
N VAL A 154 -15.41 10.70 17.04
CA VAL A 154 -14.05 10.79 16.48
C VAL A 154 -13.36 12.08 16.92
N ALA A 155 -12.03 12.11 16.86
CA ALA A 155 -11.27 13.34 17.14
C ALA A 155 -11.78 14.50 16.26
N ALA A 156 -11.85 15.70 16.83
CA ALA A 156 -12.52 16.82 16.17
C ALA A 156 -11.80 17.26 14.88
N GLY A 157 -10.46 17.34 14.89
CA GLY A 157 -9.66 17.70 13.73
C GLY A 157 -9.82 16.67 12.61
N PHE A 158 -9.56 15.39 12.90
CA PHE A 158 -9.70 14.32 11.90
C PHE A 158 -11.12 14.23 11.31
N GLY A 159 -12.16 14.39 12.14
CA GLY A 159 -13.55 14.38 11.70
C GLY A 159 -13.91 15.58 10.80
N GLU A 160 -13.50 16.79 11.18
CA GLU A 160 -13.67 18.01 10.38
C GLU A 160 -12.93 17.92 9.04
N GLN A 161 -11.65 17.51 9.06
CA GLN A 161 -10.80 17.38 7.88
C GLN A 161 -11.34 16.33 6.92
N TYR A 162 -11.68 15.13 7.41
CA TYR A 162 -12.26 14.08 6.56
C TYR A 162 -13.59 14.54 5.94
N ALA A 163 -14.51 15.10 6.74
CA ALA A 163 -15.78 15.61 6.23
C ALA A 163 -15.60 16.67 5.13
N SER A 164 -14.56 17.50 5.24
CA SER A 164 -14.27 18.58 4.28
C SER A 164 -13.74 18.12 2.91
N ILE A 165 -13.26 16.88 2.81
CA ILE A 165 -12.66 16.31 1.58
C ILE A 165 -13.40 15.06 1.06
N ALA A 166 -14.24 14.41 1.88
CA ALA A 166 -14.84 13.12 1.57
C ALA A 166 -15.67 13.10 0.28
N GLU A 167 -16.44 14.15 -0.05
CA GLU A 167 -17.17 14.21 -1.34
C GLU A 167 -16.21 14.28 -2.53
N LYS A 168 -15.13 15.06 -2.44
CA LYS A 168 -14.13 15.18 -3.52
C LYS A 168 -13.44 13.83 -3.74
N VAL A 169 -13.06 13.13 -2.66
CA VAL A 169 -12.48 11.77 -2.72
C VAL A 169 -13.46 10.77 -3.33
N ARG A 170 -14.75 10.79 -2.94
CA ARG A 170 -15.76 9.90 -3.53
C ARG A 170 -16.01 10.17 -5.01
N ALA A 171 -16.03 11.44 -5.42
CA ALA A 171 -16.14 11.81 -6.83
C ALA A 171 -14.96 11.26 -7.65
N LEU A 172 -13.72 11.49 -7.20
CA LEU A 172 -12.53 10.96 -7.86
C LEU A 172 -12.54 9.41 -7.93
N LEU A 173 -12.85 8.73 -6.82
CA LEU A 173 -12.97 7.26 -6.83
C LEU A 173 -14.04 6.77 -7.83
N GLN A 174 -15.16 7.49 -7.97
CA GLN A 174 -16.19 7.16 -8.95
C GLN A 174 -15.73 7.40 -10.39
N GLU A 175 -15.06 8.52 -10.68
CA GLU A 175 -14.55 8.93 -12.00
C GLU A 175 -13.43 8.00 -12.48
N HIS A 176 -12.49 7.69 -11.60
CA HIS A 176 -11.44 6.69 -11.83
C HIS A 176 -11.98 5.25 -11.86
N GLY A 177 -13.28 5.06 -11.59
CA GLY A 177 -13.99 3.79 -11.69
C GLY A 177 -13.55 2.77 -10.64
N CYS A 178 -13.22 3.23 -9.44
CA CYS A 178 -12.87 2.46 -8.25
C CYS A 178 -14.15 2.06 -7.50
N LYS A 179 -14.87 1.08 -8.05
CA LYS A 179 -16.17 0.60 -7.56
C LYS A 179 -16.03 -0.75 -6.83
N SER A 180 -17.13 -1.29 -6.33
CA SER A 180 -17.19 -2.56 -5.58
C SER A 180 -16.53 -3.77 -6.26
N ASP A 181 -16.37 -3.77 -7.58
CA ASP A 181 -15.71 -4.83 -8.37
C ASP A 181 -14.19 -4.62 -8.53
N LYS A 182 -13.65 -3.46 -8.15
CA LYS A 182 -12.22 -3.14 -8.23
C LYS A 182 -11.65 -2.87 -6.84
N PRO A 183 -10.62 -3.60 -6.42
CA PRO A 183 -10.05 -3.39 -5.09
C PRO A 183 -9.41 -2.00 -4.96
N LEU A 184 -9.68 -1.38 -3.81
CA LEU A 184 -9.10 -0.11 -3.39
C LEU A 184 -8.08 -0.35 -2.28
N MET A 185 -6.87 0.13 -2.49
CA MET A 185 -5.80 0.20 -1.49
C MET A 185 -5.81 1.59 -0.83
N LEU A 186 -5.70 1.65 0.49
CA LEU A 186 -5.60 2.93 1.22
C LEU A 186 -4.29 3.07 1.98
N THR A 187 -3.76 4.29 2.04
CA THR A 187 -2.57 4.57 2.85
C THR A 187 -2.48 6.02 3.30
N GLY A 188 -1.65 6.25 4.31
CA GLY A 188 -1.46 7.56 4.91
C GLY A 188 -0.48 7.49 6.06
N HIS A 189 0.10 8.64 6.37
CA HIS A 189 1.04 8.85 7.46
C HIS A 189 0.51 9.93 8.41
N SER A 190 0.80 9.81 9.71
CA SER A 190 0.45 10.84 10.70
C SER A 190 -1.06 11.14 10.75
N MET A 191 -1.47 12.41 10.69
CA MET A 191 -2.85 12.84 10.48
C MET A 191 -3.53 12.10 9.30
N GLY A 192 -2.85 11.92 8.17
CA GLY A 192 -3.36 11.19 7.00
C GLY A 192 -3.67 9.72 7.31
N ALA A 193 -2.92 9.09 8.23
CA ALA A 193 -3.25 7.76 8.72
C ALA A 193 -4.56 7.71 9.52
N ALA A 194 -4.93 8.76 10.24
CA ALA A 194 -6.24 8.85 10.89
C ALA A 194 -7.37 9.04 9.86
N LEU A 195 -7.14 9.87 8.83
CA LEU A 195 -8.09 10.05 7.73
C LEU A 195 -8.34 8.73 6.97
N VAL A 196 -7.33 7.85 6.83
CA VAL A 196 -7.51 6.49 6.29
C VAL A 196 -8.47 5.65 7.14
N ALA A 197 -8.43 5.73 8.47
CA ALA A 197 -9.39 5.00 9.32
C ALA A 197 -10.84 5.46 9.07
N LEU A 198 -11.06 6.78 8.97
CA LEU A 198 -12.37 7.35 8.65
C LEU A 198 -12.81 6.99 7.22
N ALA A 199 -11.89 7.03 6.26
CA ALA A 199 -12.12 6.67 4.87
C ALA A 199 -12.46 5.19 4.68
N VAL A 200 -11.78 4.27 5.37
CA VAL A 200 -12.11 2.84 5.32
C VAL A 200 -13.54 2.61 5.80
N TRP A 201 -13.95 3.23 6.91
CA TRP A 201 -15.32 3.11 7.42
C TRP A 201 -16.36 3.71 6.46
N ASP A 202 -16.18 4.95 5.98
CA ASP A 202 -17.13 5.61 5.07
C ASP A 202 -17.23 4.88 3.71
N LEU A 203 -16.11 4.48 3.12
CA LEU A 203 -16.11 3.83 1.81
C LEU A 203 -16.66 2.40 1.88
N ALA A 204 -16.33 1.63 2.94
CA ALA A 204 -16.87 0.29 3.14
C ALA A 204 -18.38 0.31 3.44
N SER A 205 -18.86 1.26 4.26
CA SER A 205 -20.30 1.43 4.51
C SER A 205 -21.09 1.82 3.25
N ARG A 206 -20.42 2.42 2.25
CA ARG A 206 -20.95 2.70 0.91
C ARG A 206 -20.70 1.57 -0.12
N GLY A 207 -20.19 0.43 0.31
CA GLY A 207 -20.00 -0.75 -0.53
C GLY A 207 -18.76 -0.75 -1.43
N HIS A 208 -17.73 0.03 -1.13
CA HIS A 208 -16.43 -0.10 -1.81
C HIS A 208 -15.70 -1.36 -1.30
N THR A 209 -15.06 -2.10 -2.21
CA THR A 209 -14.23 -3.25 -1.84
C THR A 209 -12.81 -2.78 -1.59
N ILE A 210 -12.36 -2.89 -0.34
CA ILE A 210 -11.03 -2.45 0.09
C ILE A 210 -10.11 -3.68 0.13
N SER A 211 -9.04 -3.71 -0.68
CA SER A 211 -8.11 -4.86 -0.70
C SER A 211 -7.17 -4.87 0.49
N LYS A 212 -6.73 -3.69 0.95
CA LYS A 212 -5.80 -3.51 2.07
C LYS A 212 -5.69 -2.04 2.45
N ALA A 213 -5.31 -1.80 3.69
CA ALA A 213 -4.89 -0.48 4.15
C ALA A 213 -3.62 -0.60 4.98
N TYR A 214 -2.62 0.23 4.69
CA TYR A 214 -1.39 0.34 5.47
C TYR A 214 -1.26 1.78 5.98
N THR A 215 -1.17 1.95 7.28
CA THR A 215 -1.08 3.25 7.93
C THR A 215 0.18 3.36 8.78
N PHE A 216 0.80 4.54 8.79
CA PHE A 216 2.08 4.77 9.46
C PHE A 216 1.92 5.91 10.48
N GLY A 217 2.31 5.68 11.73
CA GLY A 217 2.22 6.72 12.77
C GLY A 217 0.79 7.13 13.10
N GLN A 218 -0.16 6.20 12.97
CA GLN A 218 -1.57 6.48 13.20
C GLN A 218 -1.86 6.86 14.68
N PRO A 219 -2.39 8.07 14.95
CA PRO A 219 -2.89 8.44 16.28
C PRO A 219 -4.22 7.73 16.59
N ARG A 220 -4.73 7.85 17.82
CA ARG A 220 -6.05 7.31 18.18
C ARG A 220 -7.15 8.12 17.49
N VAL A 221 -8.14 7.46 16.89
CA VAL A 221 -9.04 8.10 15.90
C VAL A 221 -10.43 8.39 16.46
N GLY A 222 -10.97 7.48 17.27
CA GLY A 222 -12.33 7.60 17.79
C GLY A 222 -12.57 6.85 19.09
N ASP A 223 -13.80 6.91 19.57
CA ASP A 223 -14.22 6.26 20.80
C ASP A 223 -14.43 4.74 20.61
N PRO A 224 -14.64 3.96 21.68
CA PRO A 224 -14.90 2.52 21.54
C PRO A 224 -16.14 2.17 20.70
N VAL A 225 -17.07 3.12 20.49
CA VAL A 225 -18.23 2.95 19.61
C VAL A 225 -17.78 3.02 18.15
N PHE A 226 -16.93 3.99 17.78
CA PHE A 226 -16.25 4.03 16.49
C PHE A 226 -15.41 2.77 16.25
N GLN A 227 -14.66 2.30 17.25
CA GLN A 227 -13.87 1.07 17.13
C GLN A 227 -14.76 -0.14 16.78
N GLY A 228 -15.87 -0.35 17.50
CA GLY A 228 -16.81 -1.44 17.20
C GLY A 228 -17.48 -1.30 15.83
N ALA A 229 -17.81 -0.08 15.39
CA ALA A 229 -18.34 0.16 14.04
C ALA A 229 -17.31 -0.16 12.95
N PHE A 230 -16.05 0.23 13.18
CA PHE A 230 -14.93 -0.03 12.28
C PHE A 230 -14.64 -1.52 12.17
N GLU A 231 -14.49 -2.21 13.31
CA GLU A 231 -14.20 -3.66 13.35
C GLU A 231 -15.34 -4.48 12.71
N ALA A 232 -16.59 -4.05 12.84
CA ALA A 232 -17.73 -4.72 12.20
C ALA A 232 -17.74 -4.58 10.67
N ILE A 233 -17.41 -3.38 10.12
CA ILE A 233 -17.45 -3.13 8.67
C ILE A 233 -16.16 -3.55 7.95
N ALA A 234 -15.02 -3.49 8.64
CA ALA A 234 -13.69 -3.76 8.09
C ALA A 234 -13.12 -5.15 8.48
N LYS A 235 -13.96 -6.05 9.02
CA LYS A 235 -13.55 -7.39 9.53
C LYS A 235 -12.74 -8.24 8.53
N ASP A 236 -13.03 -8.10 7.24
CA ASP A 236 -12.41 -8.86 6.13
C ASP A 236 -11.36 -8.00 5.37
N VAL A 237 -11.03 -6.80 5.90
CA VAL A 237 -10.06 -5.87 5.30
C VAL A 237 -8.70 -6.03 5.99
N PRO A 238 -7.62 -6.35 5.26
CA PRO A 238 -6.25 -6.32 5.77
C PRO A 238 -5.83 -4.88 6.11
N TYR A 239 -6.17 -4.43 7.32
CA TYR A 239 -5.84 -3.11 7.84
C TYR A 239 -4.66 -3.18 8.80
N PHE A 240 -3.47 -2.79 8.34
CA PHE A 240 -2.25 -2.80 9.14
C PHE A 240 -1.89 -1.40 9.63
N ARG A 241 -1.90 -1.24 10.95
CA ARG A 241 -1.46 -0.04 11.67
C ARG A 241 -0.01 -0.22 12.10
N VAL A 242 0.89 0.32 11.29
CA VAL A 242 2.34 0.24 11.49
C VAL A 242 2.79 1.36 12.42
N THR A 243 3.39 0.99 13.55
CA THR A 243 3.84 1.93 14.59
C THR A 243 5.32 1.74 14.92
N ARG A 244 5.96 2.80 15.42
CA ARG A 244 7.30 2.75 15.99
C ARG A 244 7.25 3.12 17.47
N GLY A 245 8.02 2.42 18.31
CA GLY A 245 8.11 2.70 19.75
C GLY A 245 8.77 4.04 20.11
N ASP A 246 9.37 4.74 19.14
CA ASP A 246 9.96 6.07 19.26
C ASP A 246 9.16 7.18 18.52
N ASP A 247 7.95 6.89 18.06
CA ASP A 247 6.99 7.88 17.59
C ASP A 247 6.12 8.40 18.77
N PRO A 248 6.14 9.71 19.10
CA PRO A 248 5.31 10.27 20.17
C PRO A 248 3.81 10.27 19.87
N PHE A 249 3.42 10.27 18.59
CA PHE A 249 2.08 10.66 18.16
C PHE A 249 1.08 9.50 18.15
N VAL A 250 1.56 8.26 18.03
CA VAL A 250 0.72 7.06 18.21
C VAL A 250 0.09 6.98 19.62
N TYR A 251 0.66 7.65 20.63
CA TYR A 251 0.15 7.69 22.00
C TYR A 251 -0.89 8.79 22.26
N SER A 252 -1.38 9.47 21.22
CA SER A 252 -2.28 10.62 21.31
C SER A 252 -3.49 10.48 20.39
N PRO A 253 -4.63 11.14 20.68
CA PRO A 253 -5.03 11.66 21.99
C PRO A 253 -5.37 10.53 22.97
N LYS A 254 -5.24 10.78 24.29
CA LYS A 254 -5.37 9.74 25.35
C LYS A 254 -6.78 9.26 25.65
N HIS A 255 -7.82 9.97 25.19
CA HIS A 255 -9.21 9.66 25.50
C HIS A 255 -9.93 8.85 24.40
N LEU A 256 -9.23 8.52 23.31
CA LEU A 256 -9.70 7.74 22.16
C LEU A 256 -8.99 6.38 22.11
N VAL A 257 -9.38 5.54 21.15
CA VAL A 257 -8.80 4.21 20.90
C VAL A 257 -8.27 4.09 19.46
N HIS A 258 -7.46 3.05 19.23
CA HIS A 258 -6.97 2.68 17.91
C HIS A 258 -7.94 1.76 17.18
N VAL A 259 -7.73 1.60 15.87
CA VAL A 259 -8.38 0.57 15.05
C VAL A 259 -7.33 -0.24 14.28
N GLY A 260 -7.75 -1.40 13.77
CA GLY A 260 -6.96 -2.24 12.88
C GLY A 260 -5.81 -3.03 13.54
N THR A 261 -5.20 -3.91 12.76
CA THR A 261 -4.15 -4.84 13.18
C THR A 261 -2.85 -4.09 13.48
N HIS A 262 -2.40 -4.12 14.73
CA HIS A 262 -1.24 -3.36 15.21
C HIS A 262 0.06 -4.10 14.91
N ILE A 263 0.91 -3.50 14.08
CA ILE A 263 2.26 -3.97 13.77
C ILE A 263 3.27 -3.00 14.38
N ALA A 264 4.01 -3.43 15.40
CA ALA A 264 4.96 -2.58 16.10
C ALA A 264 6.41 -2.91 15.77
N TYR A 265 7.17 -1.88 15.40
CA TYR A 265 8.64 -1.89 15.35
C TYR A 265 9.18 -1.16 16.59
N ALA A 266 10.26 -1.64 17.21
CA ALA A 266 10.97 -0.84 18.21
C ALA A 266 11.61 0.41 17.58
N GLY A 267 12.03 0.32 16.32
CA GLY A 267 12.58 1.42 15.54
C GLY A 267 12.89 0.98 14.11
N ALA A 268 14.14 0.64 13.86
CA ALA A 268 14.65 0.19 12.55
C ALA A 268 14.01 -1.12 12.07
N VAL A 269 13.83 -1.29 10.75
CA VAL A 269 13.26 -2.52 10.17
C VAL A 269 14.11 -3.76 10.48
N ALA A 270 15.43 -3.62 10.48
CA ALA A 270 16.37 -4.70 10.81
C ALA A 270 16.25 -5.22 12.26
N GLN A 271 15.51 -4.53 13.14
CA GLN A 271 15.20 -4.99 14.50
C GLN A 271 13.97 -5.92 14.56
N GLY A 272 13.27 -6.09 13.42
CA GLY A 272 12.04 -6.86 13.31
C GLY A 272 10.81 -6.11 13.82
N HIS A 273 9.65 -6.70 13.56
CA HIS A 273 8.34 -6.24 14.03
C HIS A 273 7.67 -7.31 14.89
N GLN A 274 6.63 -6.90 15.62
CA GLN A 274 5.70 -7.80 16.28
C GLN A 274 4.26 -7.44 15.91
N LEU A 275 3.45 -8.50 15.72
CA LEU A 275 2.01 -8.39 15.75
C LEU A 275 1.58 -8.21 17.21
N CYS A 276 0.93 -7.09 17.53
CA CYS A 276 0.51 -6.80 18.89
C CYS A 276 -0.90 -7.32 19.15
N ASP A 277 -1.04 -8.10 20.22
CA ASP A 277 -2.31 -8.48 20.82
C ASP A 277 -2.37 -8.03 22.29
N ASN A 278 -3.49 -8.28 22.96
CA ASN A 278 -3.73 -7.90 24.35
C ASN A 278 -2.82 -8.64 25.38
N SER A 279 -1.99 -9.59 24.94
CA SER A 279 -1.03 -10.33 25.76
C SER A 279 0.43 -9.92 25.51
N SER A 280 0.70 -9.11 24.49
CA SER A 280 2.06 -8.70 24.14
C SER A 280 2.72 -7.87 25.24
N THR A 281 3.90 -8.30 25.66
CA THR A 281 4.77 -7.58 26.62
C THR A 281 5.84 -6.74 25.93
N TYR A 282 5.81 -6.65 24.60
CA TYR A 282 6.79 -5.89 23.83
C TYR A 282 6.59 -4.39 24.02
N PRO A 283 7.62 -3.60 24.41
CA PRO A 283 7.44 -2.19 24.73
C PRO A 283 6.85 -1.33 23.59
N ALA A 284 7.09 -1.67 22.32
CA ALA A 284 6.50 -0.96 21.19
C ALA A 284 5.03 -1.37 20.90
N CYS A 285 4.56 -2.48 21.48
CA CYS A 285 3.14 -2.84 21.54
C CYS A 285 2.40 -2.17 22.71
N ALA A 286 3.10 -1.45 23.60
CA ALA A 286 2.45 -0.73 24.68
C ALA A 286 1.48 0.31 24.10
N ASN A 287 0.20 0.21 24.46
CA ASN A 287 -0.82 1.16 23.99
C ASN A 287 -0.68 2.55 24.63
N ASP A 288 0.18 2.75 25.63
CA ASP A 288 0.29 4.00 26.35
C ASP A 288 1.72 4.28 26.84
N MET A 289 2.08 5.55 26.92
CA MET A 289 3.40 6.03 27.35
C MET A 289 3.25 7.17 28.38
N PRO A 290 4.15 7.28 29.39
CA PRO A 290 4.18 8.41 30.30
C PRO A 290 4.36 9.74 29.56
N ALA A 291 3.62 10.78 29.96
CA ALA A 291 3.68 12.10 29.31
C ALA A 291 5.10 12.70 29.28
N SER A 292 5.94 12.38 30.27
CA SER A 292 7.36 12.80 30.29
C SER A 292 8.19 12.17 29.17
N GLU A 293 7.90 10.91 28.78
CA GLU A 293 8.61 10.23 27.69
C GLU A 293 8.06 10.68 26.34
N ILE A 294 6.73 10.82 26.20
CA ILE A 294 6.11 11.44 25.02
C ILE A 294 6.73 12.81 24.76
N ASN A 295 6.81 13.69 25.77
CA ASN A 295 7.42 15.02 25.63
C ASN A 295 8.88 14.96 25.18
N LYS A 296 9.69 14.01 25.66
CA LYS A 296 11.07 13.82 25.19
C LYS A 296 11.13 13.41 23.72
N LEU A 297 10.26 12.50 23.28
CA LEU A 297 10.16 12.10 21.88
C LEU A 297 9.68 13.26 20.99
N THR A 298 8.66 14.01 21.41
CA THR A 298 8.16 15.21 20.72
C THR A 298 9.23 16.31 20.61
N VAL A 299 10.14 16.44 21.58
CA VAL A 299 11.30 17.34 21.48
C VAL A 299 12.36 16.82 20.50
N ARG A 300 12.60 15.50 20.41
CA ARG A 300 13.46 14.92 19.34
C ARG A 300 12.90 15.21 17.96
N CYS A 301 11.58 15.27 17.83
CA CYS A 301 10.90 15.61 16.58
C CYS A 301 11.08 17.06 16.10
N SER A 302 11.74 17.94 16.87
CA SER A 302 12.27 19.20 16.33
C SER A 302 13.44 19.01 15.35
N VAL A 303 13.95 17.78 15.18
CA VAL A 303 14.90 17.40 14.13
C VAL A 303 14.31 16.20 13.37
N PRO A 304 13.81 16.37 12.13
CA PRO A 304 13.07 15.30 11.44
C PRO A 304 13.83 13.97 11.35
N GLN A 305 15.13 14.03 11.02
CA GLN A 305 16.06 12.89 10.96
C GLN A 305 16.31 12.16 12.31
N LYS A 306 15.73 12.63 13.42
CA LYS A 306 15.81 12.02 14.77
C LYS A 306 14.44 11.68 15.36
N CYS A 307 13.38 11.88 14.58
CA CYS A 307 12.00 11.65 14.99
C CYS A 307 11.55 10.27 14.52
N GLY A 308 11.15 9.38 15.44
CA GLY A 308 10.61 8.06 15.06
C GLY A 308 9.48 8.15 14.05
N HIS A 309 8.63 9.18 14.19
CA HIS A 309 7.53 9.50 13.29
C HIS A 309 7.93 9.59 11.81
N PHE A 310 9.03 10.27 11.47
CA PHE A 310 9.41 10.42 10.05
C PHE A 310 10.24 9.25 9.50
N LEU A 311 10.59 8.28 10.36
CA LEU A 311 11.56 7.20 10.08
C LEU A 311 10.86 5.84 9.91
N TYR A 312 9.60 5.80 9.52
CA TYR A 312 8.93 4.55 9.16
C TYR A 312 9.64 3.84 8.00
N MET A 313 9.80 2.53 8.16
CA MET A 313 10.51 1.65 7.23
C MET A 313 11.99 2.04 7.01
N HIS A 314 12.61 2.77 7.95
CA HIS A 314 14.05 3.09 7.89
C HIS A 314 14.92 1.82 7.80
N ASP A 315 16.05 1.96 7.10
CA ASP A 315 16.97 0.91 6.59
C ASP A 315 16.49 0.19 5.32
N THR A 316 15.21 0.22 4.97
CA THR A 316 14.69 -0.37 3.71
C THR A 316 14.05 0.67 2.78
N LYS A 317 13.45 1.73 3.34
CA LYS A 317 12.95 2.91 2.63
C LYS A 317 14.00 4.04 2.64
N GLN A 318 14.14 4.73 1.51
CA GLN A 318 14.91 5.96 1.38
C GLN A 318 14.02 7.19 1.64
N GLY A 319 14.62 8.23 2.23
CA GLY A 319 13.94 9.49 2.57
C GLY A 319 12.97 9.38 3.74
N LEU A 320 12.68 10.52 4.35
CA LEU A 320 11.69 10.66 5.42
C LEU A 320 10.25 10.45 4.90
N MET A 321 9.29 10.27 5.81
CA MET A 321 7.85 10.40 5.51
C MET A 321 7.41 11.87 5.62
N SER A 322 7.99 12.73 4.80
CA SER A 322 7.72 14.17 4.73
C SER A 322 8.04 14.71 3.32
N ASP A 323 7.70 15.98 3.12
CA ASP A 323 7.99 16.82 1.95
C ASP A 323 9.47 16.87 1.56
N ASP A 324 10.40 16.78 2.52
CA ASP A 324 11.85 16.62 2.30
C ASP A 324 12.19 15.56 1.22
N SER A 325 11.39 14.50 1.12
CA SER A 325 11.60 13.38 0.17
C SER A 325 11.07 13.63 -1.24
N CYS A 326 10.34 14.70 -1.48
CA CYS A 326 9.73 15.03 -2.78
C CYS A 326 10.74 15.53 -3.83
N SER A 327 11.97 15.81 -3.39
CA SER A 327 13.07 16.29 -4.24
C SER A 327 13.60 15.19 -5.18
N GLY A 328 12.91 14.97 -6.30
CA GLY A 328 13.45 14.26 -7.46
C GLY A 328 14.55 15.06 -8.17
N PRO A 329 15.35 14.45 -9.06
CA PRO A 329 16.56 15.08 -9.57
C PRO A 329 16.26 16.25 -10.52
N VAL A 330 16.26 17.47 -9.97
CA VAL A 330 16.25 18.77 -10.70
C VAL A 330 17.25 18.76 -11.88
N VAL A 331 18.35 18.00 -11.73
CA VAL A 331 19.38 17.76 -12.76
C VAL A 331 18.84 17.12 -14.05
N ARG A 332 17.80 16.27 -14.01
CA ARG A 332 17.26 15.61 -15.22
C ARG A 332 16.36 16.52 -16.06
N SER A 333 15.63 17.46 -15.46
CA SER A 333 14.85 18.43 -16.23
C SER A 333 15.78 19.38 -17.00
N ALA A 334 16.79 19.94 -16.32
CA ALA A 334 17.84 20.74 -16.96
C ALA A 334 18.59 19.98 -18.08
N LEU A 335 18.90 18.69 -17.88
CA LEU A 335 19.52 17.87 -18.94
C LEU A 335 18.56 17.53 -20.10
N ARG A 336 17.24 17.45 -19.86
CA ARG A 336 16.23 17.32 -20.93
C ARG A 336 16.09 18.60 -21.75
N GLU A 337 16.09 19.78 -21.13
CA GLU A 337 16.11 21.06 -21.85
C GLU A 337 17.41 21.23 -22.66
N ILE A 338 18.57 20.93 -22.07
CA ILE A 338 19.87 20.96 -22.77
C ILE A 338 19.91 19.94 -23.93
N ALA A 339 19.26 18.78 -23.80
CA ALA A 339 19.14 17.79 -24.87
C ALA A 339 18.13 18.19 -25.96
N ALA A 340 17.03 18.87 -25.60
CA ALA A 340 16.02 19.37 -26.53
C ALA A 340 16.58 20.53 -27.38
N HIS A 341 17.33 21.46 -26.78
CA HIS A 341 17.98 22.56 -27.49
C HIS A 341 19.20 22.16 -28.34
N ARG A 342 19.68 20.90 -28.24
CA ARG A 342 20.75 20.35 -29.09
C ARG A 342 20.27 19.57 -30.31
N ARG A 343 18.98 19.64 -30.66
CA ARG A 343 18.43 19.04 -31.89
C ARG A 343 18.00 20.09 -32.91
N PHE A 344 18.94 20.86 -33.44
CA PHE A 344 18.73 21.58 -34.69
C PHE A 344 19.91 21.47 -35.66
N ASP A 345 19.54 21.10 -36.89
CA ASP A 345 20.24 21.13 -38.17
C ASP A 345 21.70 20.62 -38.30
N VAL A 346 21.82 19.41 -38.87
CA VAL A 346 23.00 19.01 -39.67
C VAL A 346 22.53 18.65 -41.08
N ARG A 347 22.13 19.67 -41.86
CA ARG A 347 22.12 19.57 -43.31
C ARG A 347 23.55 19.56 -43.85
N SER A 348 23.79 18.64 -44.78
CA SER A 348 25.10 18.39 -45.37
C SER A 348 25.67 19.60 -46.09
N HIS A 349 26.96 19.88 -45.89
CA HIS A 349 27.87 20.47 -46.89
C HIS A 349 29.25 19.80 -46.77
N ARG A 350 29.97 19.68 -47.90
CA ARG A 350 31.27 19.00 -48.01
C ARG A 350 32.44 19.98 -47.86
N ALA A 351 33.54 19.50 -47.25
CA ALA A 351 34.92 20.00 -47.36
C ALA A 351 35.16 21.44 -46.84
N THR A 352 36.35 21.85 -46.41
CA THR A 352 37.72 21.25 -46.51
C THR A 352 38.42 21.19 -45.14
N ASP A 353 39.64 20.64 -45.12
CA ASP A 353 40.54 20.53 -43.97
C ASP A 353 40.91 21.88 -43.34
N ASP A 354 41.10 21.91 -42.01
CA ASP A 354 42.36 22.35 -41.38
C ASP A 354 42.41 22.03 -39.87
N VAL A 355 43.63 21.81 -39.35
CA VAL A 355 43.86 21.36 -37.97
C VAL A 355 44.41 22.50 -37.10
N HIS A 356 43.74 22.82 -35.99
CA HIS A 356 44.44 23.39 -34.82
C HIS A 356 43.78 23.07 -33.48
N PHE A 357 44.60 22.57 -32.54
CA PHE A 357 44.31 22.55 -31.11
C PHE A 357 44.24 23.99 -30.56
N MET A 358 43.25 24.30 -29.72
CA MET A 358 43.41 25.36 -28.74
C MET A 358 42.62 25.08 -27.45
N GLN A 359 43.30 25.23 -26.30
CA GLN A 359 42.67 25.20 -24.98
C GLN A 359 41.77 26.43 -24.79
N ILE A 360 40.72 26.30 -23.98
CA ILE A 360 40.10 27.46 -23.34
C ILE A 360 40.15 27.26 -21.82
N VAL A 361 40.82 28.20 -21.16
CA VAL A 361 40.93 28.33 -19.71
C VAL A 361 39.71 29.09 -19.20
N ALA A 362 39.20 28.69 -18.03
CA ALA A 362 38.15 29.44 -17.33
C ALA A 362 38.76 30.58 -16.51
N THR A 363 38.29 31.80 -16.73
CA THR A 363 38.49 32.95 -15.82
C THR A 363 37.17 33.69 -15.68
N GLY A 364 36.67 33.80 -14.45
CA GLY A 364 35.52 34.64 -14.14
C GLY A 364 35.88 36.13 -14.12
N GLY A 365 34.86 36.97 -14.06
CA GLY A 365 35.00 38.40 -13.85
C GLY A 365 33.72 38.97 -13.24
N ASP A 366 33.80 39.38 -11.98
CA ASP A 366 32.97 40.46 -11.47
C ASP A 366 33.48 41.76 -12.12
N ASP A 367 32.58 42.65 -12.56
CA ASP A 367 32.72 44.06 -12.13
C ASP A 367 31.47 44.92 -12.33
N GLU A 368 31.35 45.83 -11.37
CA GLU A 368 30.36 46.84 -11.06
C GLU A 368 30.13 47.93 -12.16
N ALA A 369 28.89 48.42 -12.31
CA ALA A 369 28.60 49.61 -13.14
C ALA A 369 27.42 50.48 -12.63
N ARG A 370 27.74 51.38 -11.70
CA ARG A 370 27.08 52.66 -11.35
C ARG A 370 25.78 53.08 -12.09
N ARG A 371 24.74 53.41 -11.31
CA ARG A 371 24.37 54.82 -11.04
C ARG A 371 23.49 54.98 -9.80
#